data_AF-A0A178HLE9-F1
#
_entry.id   AF-A0A178HLE9-F1
#
_cell.length_a   1.000
_cell.length_b   1.000
_cell.length_c   1.000
_cell.angle_alpha   90.00
_cell.angle_beta   90.00
_cell.angle_gamma   90.00
#
_symmetry.space_group_name_H-M   'P 1'
#
loop_
_entity.id
_entity.type
_entity.pdbx_description
1 polymer ?
#
loop_
_entity_poly.entity_id
_entity_poly.type
_entity_poly.pdbx_seq_one_letter_code
_entity_poly.pdbx_strand_id
1 'polypeptide(L)'
;MLSSGQSIVIGGVRFVGATLWTDFGLADDLYASESWAAQHMPEYASVWKWDGSDTIWPADTSAAHQRHRAAIEAVLLQPHDGPTVVVTHHAPSRRSLAGIVDIPDAAFASDLEPMIMRHQPSLWVHGHVHQHCDYRLGNTRIIANPRGYQGDDWGENSGFVEDLVVEVGEIAR
;
A
#
# COMPACT_ATOMS: atom_id res chain seq x y z
N MET A 1 9.69 9.21 -10.37
CA MET A 1 8.67 8.43 -9.63
C MET A 1 9.35 7.92 -8.38
N LEU A 2 8.76 8.06 -7.19
CA LEU A 2 9.32 7.46 -5.96
C LEU A 2 9.05 5.96 -5.99
N SER A 3 9.85 5.23 -6.76
CA SER A 3 9.75 3.77 -6.86
C SER A 3 10.69 3.16 -5.83
N SER A 4 10.17 2.30 -4.95
CA SER A 4 10.96 1.49 -4.02
C SER A 4 11.41 2.15 -2.71
N GLY A 5 10.56 2.97 -2.08
CA GLY A 5 10.82 3.56 -0.76
C GLY A 5 11.66 4.83 -0.80
N GLN A 6 11.81 5.44 -1.98
CA GLN A 6 12.45 6.74 -2.14
C GLN A 6 11.61 7.85 -1.47
N SER A 7 12.26 8.93 -1.08
CA SER A 7 11.58 10.09 -0.51
C SER A 7 11.96 11.42 -1.17
N ILE A 8 11.07 12.40 -1.05
CA ILE A 8 11.25 13.79 -1.48
C ILE A 8 10.56 14.73 -0.50
N VAL A 9 11.07 15.95 -0.34
CA VAL A 9 10.44 17.00 0.47
C VAL A 9 9.84 18.06 -0.46
N ILE A 10 8.55 18.36 -0.27
CA ILE A 10 7.82 19.38 -1.02
C ILE A 10 7.07 20.25 -0.01
N GLY A 11 7.36 21.55 0.00
CA GLY A 11 6.69 22.49 0.92
C GLY A 11 6.83 22.11 2.40
N GLY A 12 7.96 21.52 2.80
CA GLY A 12 8.20 21.05 4.18
C GLY A 12 7.60 19.67 4.51
N VAL A 13 6.79 19.08 3.62
CA VAL A 13 6.23 17.74 3.79
C VAL A 13 7.15 16.70 3.16
N ARG A 14 7.52 15.66 3.90
CA ARG A 14 8.30 14.53 3.38
C ARG A 14 7.36 13.46 2.83
N PHE A 15 7.48 13.15 1.55
CA PHE A 15 6.74 12.06 0.90
C PHE A 15 7.64 10.86 0.71
N VAL A 16 7.17 9.67 1.06
CA VAL A 16 7.84 8.38 0.84
C VAL A 16 6.97 7.51 -0.05
N GLY A 17 7.48 7.06 -1.19
CA GLY A 17 6.70 6.32 -2.18
C GLY A 17 7.23 4.92 -2.46
N ALA A 18 6.33 3.94 -2.58
CA ALA A 18 6.65 2.60 -3.06
C ALA A 18 5.42 1.89 -3.65
N THR A 19 5.58 0.90 -4.51
CA THR A 19 4.46 -0.02 -4.84
C THR A 19 4.00 -0.81 -3.60
N LEU A 20 4.90 -0.96 -2.63
CA LEU A 20 4.82 -1.83 -1.46
C LEU A 20 4.75 -3.32 -1.80
N TRP A 21 3.94 -3.76 -2.75
CA TRP A 21 3.61 -5.20 -2.94
C TRP A 21 3.08 -5.82 -1.64
N THR A 22 2.79 -7.12 -1.64
CA THR A 22 2.45 -7.85 -0.41
C THR A 22 3.50 -8.91 -0.10
N ASP A 23 3.54 -9.32 1.16
CA ASP A 23 4.28 -10.48 1.66
C ASP A 23 3.43 -11.75 1.69
N PHE A 24 2.16 -11.67 1.27
CA PHE A 24 1.14 -12.73 1.34
C PHE A 24 0.89 -13.29 2.74
N GLY A 25 1.38 -12.62 3.78
CA GLY A 25 1.33 -13.10 5.16
C GLY A 25 0.09 -12.67 5.94
N LEU A 26 -0.92 -12.10 5.28
CA LEU A 26 -2.11 -11.59 5.95
C LEU A 26 -3.05 -12.72 6.42
N ALA A 27 -3.14 -13.78 5.63
CA ALA A 27 -3.89 -14.98 5.95
C ALA A 27 -2.98 -16.04 6.58
N ASP A 28 -3.58 -17.03 7.24
CA ASP A 28 -2.85 -18.06 8.00
C ASP A 28 -2.11 -19.09 7.12
N ASP A 29 -2.31 -19.08 5.80
CA ASP A 29 -1.65 -19.97 4.84
C ASP A 29 -0.97 -19.18 3.71
N LEU A 30 0.33 -19.00 3.87
CA LEU A 30 1.19 -18.29 2.92
C LEU A 30 1.22 -18.99 1.55
N TYR A 31 1.32 -20.32 1.53
CA TYR A 31 1.44 -21.07 0.29
C TYR A 31 0.15 -21.01 -0.52
N ALA A 32 -1.00 -21.15 0.16
CA ALA A 32 -2.29 -20.99 -0.48
C ALA A 32 -2.47 -19.57 -1.03
N SER A 33 -2.02 -18.54 -0.29
CA SER A 33 -2.09 -17.13 -0.70
C SER A 33 -1.25 -16.85 -1.95
N GLU A 34 0.01 -17.29 -1.97
CA GLU A 34 0.88 -17.14 -3.14
C GLU A 34 0.35 -17.93 -4.35
N SER A 35 -0.10 -19.17 -4.14
CA SER A 35 -0.65 -20.01 -5.21
C SER A 35 -1.92 -19.43 -5.81
N TRP A 36 -2.82 -18.92 -4.96
CA TRP A 36 -4.01 -18.22 -5.41
C TRP A 36 -3.65 -16.97 -6.21
N ALA A 37 -2.74 -16.14 -5.70
CA ALA A 37 -2.31 -14.92 -6.36
C ALA A 37 -1.72 -15.20 -7.75
N ALA A 38 -0.79 -16.15 -7.86
CA ALA A 38 -0.16 -16.55 -9.12
C ALA A 38 -1.18 -16.97 -10.20
N GLN A 39 -2.31 -17.55 -9.80
CA GLN A 39 -3.33 -18.04 -10.72
C GLN A 39 -4.39 -16.99 -11.10
N HIS A 40 -4.64 -16.01 -10.22
CA HIS A 40 -5.81 -15.14 -10.34
C HIS A 40 -5.48 -13.65 -10.50
N MET A 41 -4.31 -13.20 -10.06
CA MET A 41 -3.95 -11.78 -10.14
C MET A 41 -3.35 -11.44 -11.52
N PRO A 42 -3.88 -10.43 -12.23
CA PRO A 42 -3.45 -10.08 -13.59
C PRO A 42 -1.96 -9.76 -13.72
N GLU A 43 -1.35 -9.20 -12.67
CA GLU A 43 0.08 -8.88 -12.65
C GLU A 43 0.99 -10.08 -12.94
N TYR A 44 0.66 -11.29 -12.48
CA TYR A 44 1.52 -12.47 -12.71
C TYR A 44 1.42 -13.05 -14.12
N ALA A 45 0.38 -12.66 -14.87
CA ALA A 45 0.23 -13.01 -16.29
C ALA A 45 0.79 -11.93 -17.23
N SER A 46 0.90 -10.68 -16.76
CA SER A 46 1.08 -9.53 -17.66
C SER A 46 2.31 -8.66 -17.35
N VAL A 47 2.83 -8.70 -16.12
CA VAL A 47 3.97 -7.88 -15.72
C VAL A 47 5.26 -8.68 -15.87
N TRP A 48 6.19 -8.12 -16.64
CA TRP A 48 7.49 -8.74 -16.91
C TRP A 48 8.55 -8.28 -15.93
N LYS A 49 9.49 -9.17 -15.63
CA LYS A 49 10.72 -8.82 -14.92
C LYS A 49 11.49 -7.77 -15.73
N TRP A 50 12.26 -6.93 -15.03
CA TRP A 50 12.95 -5.80 -15.65
C TRP A 50 13.94 -6.22 -16.75
N ASP A 51 14.49 -7.43 -16.66
CA ASP A 51 15.43 -8.02 -17.62
C ASP A 51 14.71 -8.70 -18.80
N GLY A 52 13.37 -8.74 -18.79
CA GLY A 52 12.55 -9.37 -19.81
C GLY A 52 12.64 -10.89 -19.85
N SER A 53 13.21 -11.53 -18.81
CA SER A 53 13.43 -12.98 -18.79
C SER A 53 12.15 -13.79 -18.67
N ASP A 54 11.21 -13.32 -17.84
CA ASP A 54 9.95 -13.99 -17.53
C ASP A 54 8.93 -12.98 -16.96
N THR A 55 7.69 -13.41 -16.73
CA THR A 55 6.76 -12.66 -15.89
C THR A 55 7.21 -12.69 -14.43
N ILE A 56 6.74 -11.72 -13.64
CA ILE A 56 6.94 -11.75 -12.19
C ILE A 56 6.14 -12.90 -11.57
N TRP A 57 6.62 -13.41 -10.43
CA TRP A 57 5.95 -14.42 -9.60
C TRP A 57 5.72 -13.86 -8.18
N PRO A 58 4.81 -14.42 -7.36
CA PRO A 58 4.64 -14.01 -5.95
C PRO A 58 5.95 -13.88 -5.16
N ALA A 59 6.91 -14.78 -5.38
CA ALA A 59 8.23 -14.69 -4.74
C ALA A 59 9.00 -13.40 -5.10
N ASP A 60 8.90 -12.92 -6.33
CA ASP A 60 9.52 -11.66 -6.75
C ASP A 60 8.85 -10.45 -6.07
N THR A 61 7.52 -10.46 -5.98
CA THR A 61 6.76 -9.37 -5.35
C THR A 61 6.91 -9.36 -3.83
N SER A 62 7.01 -10.53 -3.20
CA SER A 62 7.32 -10.66 -1.76
C SER A 62 8.75 -10.18 -1.46
N ALA A 63 9.73 -10.51 -2.29
CA ALA A 63 11.09 -9.99 -2.16
C ALA A 63 11.16 -8.47 -2.39
N ALA A 64 10.33 -7.93 -3.30
CA ALA A 64 10.18 -6.49 -3.47
C ALA A 64 9.51 -5.84 -2.25
N HIS A 65 8.50 -6.49 -1.67
CA HIS A 65 7.83 -6.02 -0.46
C HIS A 65 8.79 -5.83 0.71
N GLN A 66 9.61 -6.84 0.99
CA GLN A 66 10.59 -6.76 2.07
C GLN A 66 11.56 -5.58 1.89
N ARG A 67 12.04 -5.36 0.66
CA ARG A 67 12.91 -4.21 0.32
C ARG A 67 12.18 -2.88 0.48
N HIS A 68 10.94 -2.77 0.01
CA HIS A 68 10.14 -1.56 0.12
C HIS A 68 9.83 -1.21 1.57
N ARG A 69 9.36 -2.19 2.35
CA ARG A 69 9.10 -2.04 3.79
C ARG A 69 10.35 -1.53 4.52
N ALA A 70 11.50 -2.18 4.31
CA ALA A 70 12.75 -1.77 4.93
C ALA A 70 13.18 -0.34 4.53
N ALA A 71 13.03 0.02 3.26
CA ALA A 71 13.37 1.36 2.77
C ALA A 71 12.43 2.44 3.34
N ILE A 72 11.12 2.17 3.42
CA ILE A 72 10.15 3.07 4.07
C ILE A 72 10.52 3.26 5.54
N GLU A 73 10.76 2.17 6.27
CA GLU A 73 11.15 2.23 7.68
C GLU A 73 12.45 3.01 7.89
N ALA A 74 13.45 2.82 7.02
CA ALA A 74 14.71 3.57 7.07
C ALA A 74 14.52 5.09 6.87
N VAL A 75 13.54 5.51 6.07
CA VAL A 75 13.18 6.94 5.95
C VAL A 75 12.43 7.42 7.19
N LEU A 76 11.47 6.63 7.70
CA LEU A 76 10.70 7.00 8.89
C LEU A 76 11.57 7.18 10.15
N LEU A 77 12.67 6.43 10.24
CA LEU A 77 13.68 6.57 11.30
C LEU A 77 14.48 7.87 11.24
N GLN A 78 14.54 8.53 10.08
CA GLN A 78 15.27 9.78 9.94
C GLN A 78 14.42 10.92 10.52
N PRO A 79 14.98 11.77 11.42
CA PRO A 79 14.31 12.96 11.90
C PRO A 79 13.86 13.86 10.74
N HIS A 80 12.67 14.45 10.87
CA HIS A 80 12.13 15.42 9.94
C HIS A 80 11.22 16.37 10.71
N ASP A 81 11.44 17.68 10.58
CA ASP A 81 10.71 18.69 11.37
C ASP A 81 9.26 18.88 10.89
N GLY A 82 8.94 18.44 9.68
CA GLY A 82 7.60 18.50 9.11
C GLY A 82 6.83 17.18 9.14
N PRO A 83 5.60 17.15 8.59
CA PRO A 83 4.86 15.90 8.46
C PRO A 83 5.52 14.95 7.47
N THR A 84 5.38 13.65 7.72
CA THR A 84 5.77 12.59 6.78
C THR A 84 4.54 11.88 6.25
N VAL A 85 4.43 11.78 4.94
CA VAL A 85 3.37 11.09 4.20
C VAL A 85 3.96 9.85 3.53
N VAL A 86 3.36 8.69 3.75
CA VAL A 86 3.69 7.47 3.02
C VAL A 86 2.64 7.23 1.95
N VAL A 87 3.06 6.91 0.73
CA VAL A 87 2.19 6.61 -0.40
C VAL A 87 2.55 5.23 -0.94
N THR A 88 1.61 4.29 -0.88
CA THR A 88 1.78 2.94 -1.41
C THR A 88 0.74 2.54 -2.43
N HIS A 89 1.01 1.53 -3.26
CA HIS A 89 -0.07 0.94 -4.06
C HIS A 89 -0.91 -0.02 -3.20
N HIS A 90 -0.27 -1.02 -2.58
CA HIS A 90 -0.94 -2.02 -1.75
C HIS A 90 -1.23 -1.49 -0.34
N ALA A 91 -2.26 -2.08 0.29
CA ALA A 91 -2.74 -1.63 1.60
C ALA A 91 -1.80 -2.05 2.74
N PRO A 92 -1.61 -1.18 3.77
CA PRO A 92 -0.70 -1.46 4.87
C PRO A 92 -1.38 -2.14 6.07
N SER A 93 -2.66 -2.49 5.97
CA SER A 93 -3.42 -3.10 7.07
C SER A 93 -4.69 -3.77 6.56
N ARG A 94 -5.06 -4.89 7.19
CA ARG A 94 -6.32 -5.59 6.95
C ARG A 94 -7.57 -4.72 7.13
N ARG A 95 -7.48 -3.63 7.91
CA ARG A 95 -8.63 -2.73 8.15
C ARG A 95 -9.05 -1.97 6.91
N SER A 96 -8.19 -1.96 5.89
CA SER A 96 -8.51 -1.44 4.56
C SER A 96 -9.35 -2.41 3.71
N LEU A 97 -9.54 -3.64 4.17
CA LEU A 97 -10.34 -4.68 3.53
C LEU A 97 -11.67 -4.85 4.28
N ALA A 98 -12.68 -5.34 3.59
CA ALA A 98 -13.99 -5.62 4.17
C ALA A 98 -14.05 -7.07 4.66
N GLY A 99 -14.65 -7.29 5.84
CA GLY A 99 -14.96 -8.63 6.33
C GLY A 99 -13.82 -9.35 7.04
N ILE A 100 -13.91 -10.68 7.05
CA ILE A 100 -12.93 -11.58 7.66
C ILE A 100 -11.86 -11.87 6.61
N VAL A 101 -10.59 -11.79 7.00
CA VAL A 101 -9.46 -12.08 6.11
C VAL A 101 -9.53 -13.52 5.60
N ASP A 102 -9.42 -13.68 4.30
CA ASP A 102 -9.30 -14.96 3.60
C ASP A 102 -8.03 -14.98 2.72
N ILE A 103 -7.72 -16.13 2.11
CA ILE A 103 -6.55 -16.36 1.27
C ILE A 103 -6.36 -15.28 0.17
N PRO A 104 -7.39 -14.84 -0.58
CA PRO A 104 -7.23 -13.80 -1.60
C PRO A 104 -6.77 -12.45 -1.04
N ASP A 105 -7.17 -12.09 0.17
CA ASP A 105 -6.92 -10.78 0.77
C ASP A 105 -5.42 -10.51 0.98
N ALA A 106 -4.63 -11.56 1.11
CA ALA A 106 -3.18 -11.50 1.24
C ALA A 106 -2.47 -10.99 -0.04
N ALA A 107 -3.17 -10.97 -1.18
CA ALA A 107 -2.69 -10.30 -2.39
C ALA A 107 -2.91 -8.77 -2.36
N PHE A 108 -3.77 -8.26 -1.47
CA PHE A 108 -4.16 -6.85 -1.44
C PHE A 108 -3.52 -6.04 -0.31
N ALA A 109 -3.30 -6.67 0.85
CA ALA A 109 -2.73 -6.01 2.02
C ALA A 109 -1.69 -6.86 2.75
N SER A 110 -0.80 -6.18 3.47
CA SER A 110 0.12 -6.77 4.45
C SER A 110 -0.08 -6.10 5.81
N ASP A 111 0.18 -6.81 6.91
CA ASP A 111 0.06 -6.22 8.25
C ASP A 111 1.30 -5.38 8.61
N LEU A 112 1.22 -4.08 8.33
CA LEU A 112 2.20 -3.09 8.75
C LEU A 112 1.74 -2.28 9.97
N GLU A 113 0.64 -2.66 10.65
CA GLU A 113 0.15 -1.94 11.83
C GLU A 113 1.23 -1.78 12.90
N PRO A 114 2.09 -2.79 13.23
CA PRO A 114 3.14 -2.61 14.22
C PRO A 114 4.18 -1.54 13.82
N MET A 115 4.53 -1.46 12.53
CA MET A 115 5.47 -0.46 12.02
C MET A 115 4.85 0.94 12.06
N ILE A 116 3.60 1.06 11.63
CA ILE A 116 2.83 2.31 11.69
C ILE A 116 2.69 2.77 13.13
N MET A 117 2.37 1.87 14.06
CA MET A 117 2.20 2.20 15.47
C MET A 117 3.50 2.69 16.11
N ARG A 118 4.65 2.20 15.64
CA ARG A 118 5.97 2.60 16.11
C ARG A 118 6.39 3.97 15.58
N HIS A 119 6.24 4.21 14.28
CA HIS A 119 6.83 5.38 13.61
C HIS A 119 5.85 6.53 13.39
N GLN A 120 4.55 6.25 13.42
CA GLN A 120 3.46 7.24 13.40
C GLN A 120 3.60 8.34 12.33
N PRO A 121 3.80 8.03 11.03
CA PRO A 121 3.74 9.04 9.99
C PRO A 121 2.38 9.78 10.04
N SER A 122 2.33 11.02 9.56
CA SER A 122 1.10 11.83 9.67
C SER A 122 -0.05 11.25 8.83
N LEU A 123 0.29 10.72 7.65
CA LEU A 123 -0.66 10.17 6.69
C LEU A 123 -0.05 8.97 5.95
N TRP A 124 -0.87 7.95 5.71
CA TRP A 124 -0.59 6.86 4.77
C TRP A 124 -1.70 6.81 3.72
N VAL A 125 -1.35 7.02 2.45
CA VAL A 125 -2.26 6.89 1.32
C VAL A 125 -1.97 5.58 0.61
N HIS A 126 -3.00 4.81 0.29
CA HIS A 126 -2.87 3.63 -0.55
C HIS A 126 -4.01 3.46 -1.56
N GLY A 127 -3.92 2.42 -2.37
CA GLY A 127 -4.97 2.00 -3.30
C GLY A 127 -5.06 0.48 -3.32
N HIS A 128 -5.21 -0.07 -4.52
CA HIS A 128 -5.33 -1.50 -4.86
C HIS A 128 -6.51 -2.23 -4.23
N VAL A 129 -6.95 -1.81 -3.05
CA VAL A 129 -8.28 -2.06 -2.53
C VAL A 129 -9.30 -1.37 -3.44
N HIS A 130 -10.47 -1.98 -3.62
CA HIS A 130 -11.51 -1.40 -4.47
C HIS A 130 -12.58 -0.64 -3.67
N GLN A 131 -12.23 -0.18 -2.47
CA GLN A 131 -13.11 0.55 -1.59
C GLN A 131 -12.40 1.75 -0.98
N HIS A 132 -13.14 2.84 -0.84
CA HIS A 132 -12.74 4.01 -0.10
C HIS A 132 -12.67 3.68 1.38
N CYS A 133 -11.58 4.05 2.03
CA CYS A 133 -11.43 3.94 3.47
C CYS A 133 -10.72 5.17 4.03
N ASP A 134 -11.11 5.57 5.24
CA ASP A 134 -10.49 6.66 5.99
C ASP A 134 -10.58 6.33 7.48
N TYR A 135 -9.44 5.99 8.08
CA TYR A 135 -9.38 5.57 9.47
C TYR A 135 -8.05 5.98 10.12
N ARG A 136 -7.91 5.71 11.42
CA ARG A 136 -6.68 6.00 12.16
C ARG A 136 -6.05 4.75 12.77
N LEU A 137 -4.71 4.71 12.71
CA LEU A 137 -3.85 3.80 13.46
C LEU A 137 -2.92 4.66 14.33
N GLY A 138 -3.27 4.81 15.60
CA GLY A 138 -2.65 5.80 16.48
C GLY A 138 -2.81 7.22 15.95
N ASN A 139 -1.68 7.89 15.71
CA ASN A 139 -1.60 9.24 15.15
C ASN A 139 -1.59 9.27 13.61
N THR A 140 -1.44 8.12 12.97
CA THR A 140 -1.43 8.00 11.51
C THR A 140 -2.86 7.94 10.98
N ARG A 141 -3.22 8.84 10.05
CA ARG A 141 -4.43 8.69 9.23
C ARG A 141 -4.12 7.74 8.05
N ILE A 142 -4.96 6.76 7.79
CA ILE A 142 -4.85 5.83 6.66
C ILE A 142 -6.01 6.12 5.71
N ILE A 143 -5.71 6.34 4.43
CA ILE A 143 -6.72 6.67 3.41
C ILE A 143 -6.50 5.83 2.15
N ALA A 144 -7.60 5.29 1.61
CA ALA A 144 -7.70 4.88 0.22
C ALA A 144 -8.87 5.58 -0.43
N ASN A 145 -8.66 6.11 -1.64
CA ASN A 145 -9.72 6.69 -2.47
C ASN A 145 -9.65 6.14 -3.91
N PRO A 146 -9.76 4.81 -4.09
CA PRO A 146 -9.68 4.18 -5.39
C PRO A 146 -10.95 4.45 -6.21
N ARG A 147 -10.78 4.71 -7.50
CA ARG A 147 -11.93 4.90 -8.42
C ARG A 147 -12.72 3.61 -8.70
N GLY A 148 -12.11 2.45 -8.47
CA GLY A 148 -12.65 1.14 -8.85
C GLY A 148 -12.69 0.94 -10.37
N TYR A 149 -13.22 -0.20 -10.81
CA TYR A 149 -13.44 -0.46 -12.23
C TYR A 149 -14.70 0.25 -12.74
N GLN A 150 -14.64 0.76 -13.99
CA GLN A 150 -15.80 1.37 -14.65
C GLN A 150 -16.38 0.42 -15.70
N GLY A 151 -17.70 0.23 -15.67
CA GLY A 151 -18.44 -0.54 -16.68
C GLY A 151 -19.69 -1.19 -16.10
N ASP A 152 -20.66 -1.49 -16.95
CA ASP A 152 -21.96 -2.08 -16.58
C ASP A 152 -21.78 -3.44 -15.87
N ASP A 153 -20.71 -4.17 -16.19
CA ASP A 153 -20.37 -5.47 -15.61
C ASP A 153 -19.66 -5.39 -14.25
N TRP A 154 -19.08 -4.24 -13.91
CA TRP A 154 -18.17 -4.13 -12.77
C TRP A 154 -18.84 -3.61 -11.50
N GLY A 155 -19.98 -2.90 -11.61
CA GLY A 155 -20.91 -2.62 -10.51
C GLY A 155 -20.33 -2.01 -9.23
N GLU A 156 -19.08 -1.57 -9.24
CA GLU A 156 -18.30 -1.36 -8.03
C GLU A 156 -18.53 0.06 -7.51
N ASN A 157 -19.39 0.19 -6.51
CA ASN A 157 -19.47 1.42 -5.74
C ASN A 157 -18.26 1.47 -4.79
N SER A 158 -17.11 1.88 -5.33
CA SER A 158 -15.88 2.02 -4.54
C SER A 158 -15.97 3.14 -3.50
N GLY A 159 -17.01 3.98 -3.52
CA GLY A 159 -17.10 5.17 -2.66
C GLY A 159 -16.11 6.26 -3.04
N PHE A 160 -15.60 6.26 -4.28
CA PHE A 160 -14.67 7.26 -4.80
C PHE A 160 -15.18 8.69 -4.60
N VAL A 161 -14.29 9.55 -4.09
CA VAL A 161 -14.53 10.99 -3.89
C VAL A 161 -13.64 11.77 -4.85
N GLU A 162 -14.23 12.33 -5.92
CA GLU A 162 -13.49 12.96 -7.03
C GLU A 162 -12.55 14.10 -6.60
N ASP A 163 -13.01 14.97 -5.72
CA ASP A 163 -12.29 16.17 -5.28
C ASP A 163 -11.75 16.04 -3.84
N LEU A 164 -11.37 14.83 -3.42
CA LEU A 164 -10.86 14.61 -2.05
C LEU A 164 -9.57 15.39 -1.79
N VAL A 165 -9.65 16.37 -0.89
CA VAL A 165 -8.50 17.10 -0.35
C VAL A 165 -8.16 16.57 1.03
N VAL A 166 -6.90 16.21 1.25
CA VAL A 166 -6.38 15.73 2.52
C VAL A 166 -5.38 16.73 3.07
N GLU A 167 -5.74 17.37 4.18
CA GLU A 167 -4.84 18.25 4.91
C GLU A 167 -3.83 17.43 5.73
N VAL A 168 -2.55 17.82 5.69
CA VAL A 168 -1.47 17.11 6.36
C VAL A 168 -0.68 18.08 7.25
N GLY A 169 -1.04 18.11 8.53
CA GLY A 169 -0.35 18.88 9.57
C GLY A 169 -0.32 20.39 9.33
N GLU A 170 0.28 21.12 10.27
CA GLU A 170 0.65 22.52 10.09
C GLU A 170 2.14 22.59 9.72
N ILE A 171 2.48 23.34 8.68
CA ILE A 171 3.88 23.64 8.34
C ILE A 171 4.34 24.71 9.33
N ALA A 172 5.26 24.37 10.24
CA ALA A 172 5.92 25.37 11.07
C ALA A 172 6.57 26.42 10.15
N ARG A 173 6.11 27.67 10.28
CA ARG A 173 6.62 28.82 9.51
C ARG A 173 7.95 29.32 10.08
#